data_AF-A0A1F7MT89-F1
#
_entry.id   AF-A0A1F7MT89-F1
#
_cell.length_a   1.000
_cell.length_b   1.000
_cell.length_c   1.000
_cell.angle_alpha   90.00
_cell.angle_beta   90.00
_cell.angle_gamma   90.00
#
_symmetry.space_group_name_H-M   'P 1'
#
loop_
_entity.id
_entity.type
_entity.pdbx_description
1 polymer ?
#
loop_
_entity_poly.entity_id
_entity_poly.type
_entity_poly.pdbx_seq_one_letter_code
_entity_poly.pdbx_strand_id
1 'polypeptide(L)' 'MEFQRTFLEEHLSRWAPECCENVIRHARRGWYRAIAHFTLAFLRSERAHLGGRHAEGARLCEPVQST' A
#
# COMPACT_ATOMS: atom_id res chain seq x y z
N MET A 1 -0.71 -13.68 0.93
CA MET A 1 0.11 -12.47 1.15
C MET A 1 0.62 -11.90 -0.17
N GLU A 2 1.21 -12.73 -1.04
CA GLU A 2 1.67 -12.28 -2.37
C GLU A 2 0.56 -11.68 -3.24
N PHE A 3 -0.62 -12.31 -3.29
CA PHE A 3 -1.77 -11.77 -4.02
C PHE A 3 -2.16 -10.35 -3.60
N GLN A 4 -2.17 -10.04 -2.30
CA GLN A 4 -2.50 -8.71 -1.79
C GLN A 4 -1.44 -7.67 -2.19
N ARG A 5 -0.16 -8.06 -2.16
CA ARG A 5 0.95 -7.21 -2.62
C ARG A 5 0.85 -6.92 -4.11
N THR A 6 0.72 -7.96 -4.94
CA THR A 6 0.56 -7.82 -6.40
C THR A 6 -0.65 -6.95 -6.72
N PHE A 7 -1.77 -7.17 -6.05
CA PHE A 7 -2.96 -6.35 -6.24
C PHE A 7 -2.72 -4.88 -5.83
N LEU A 8 -2.05 -4.65 -4.71
CA LEU A 8 -1.74 -3.29 -4.26
C LEU A 8 -0.78 -2.59 -5.23
N GLU A 9 0.30 -3.25 -5.63
CA GLU A 9 1.38 -2.66 -6.44
C GLU A 9 0.99 -2.50 -7.91
N GLU A 10 0.43 -3.55 -8.51
CA GLU A 10 0.16 -3.61 -9.94
C GLU A 10 -1.21 -3.09 -10.34
N HIS A 11 -2.17 -3.02 -9.41
CA HIS A 11 -3.54 -2.56 -9.71
C HIS A 11 -3.89 -1.28 -8.96
N LEU A 12 -3.97 -1.31 -7.63
CA LEU A 12 -4.45 -0.16 -6.86
C LEU A 12 -3.50 1.06 -6.93
N SER A 13 -2.19 0.85 -6.79
CA SER A 13 -1.22 1.94 -6.73
C SER A 13 -1.08 2.74 -8.03
N ARG A 14 -1.53 2.19 -9.17
CA ARG A 14 -1.36 2.81 -10.48
C ARG A 14 -2.31 3.97 -10.75
N TRP A 15 -3.48 3.99 -10.09
CA TRP A 15 -4.52 4.99 -10.35
C TRP A 15 -5.11 5.60 -9.09
N ALA A 16 -5.15 4.85 -7.97
CA ALA A 16 -5.83 5.29 -6.78
C ALA A 16 -5.23 6.58 -6.17
N PRO A 17 -3.89 6.80 -6.17
CA PRO A 17 -3.33 8.05 -5.65
C PRO A 17 -3.78 9.29 -6.44
N GLU A 18 -3.65 9.25 -7.76
CA GLU A 18 -4.06 10.36 -8.63
C GLU A 18 -5.58 10.60 -8.57
N CYS A 19 -6.37 9.53 -8.51
CA CYS A 19 -7.82 9.62 -8.28
C CYS A 19 -8.13 10.33 -6.96
N CYS A 20 -7.47 9.96 -5.86
CA CYS A 20 -7.66 10.61 -4.57
C CYS A 20 -7.25 12.08 -4.61
N GLU A 21 -6.14 12.43 -5.28
CA GLU A 21 -5.74 13.83 -5.47
C GLU A 21 -6.80 14.62 -6.26
N ASN A 22 -7.36 14.04 -7.31
CA ASN A 22 -8.46 14.66 -8.06
C ASN A 22 -9.70 14.85 -7.17
N VAL A 23 -10.06 13.87 -6.35
CA VAL A 23 -11.17 14.01 -5.38
C VAL A 23 -10.87 15.13 -4.38
N ILE A 24 -9.66 15.22 -3.85
CA ILE A 24 -9.26 16.30 -2.92
C ILE A 24 -9.42 17.67 -3.60
N ARG A 25 -8.96 17.82 -4.84
CA ARG A 25 -9.04 19.06 -5.62
C ARG A 25 -10.48 19.47 -5.94
N HIS A 26 -11.33 18.51 -6.34
CA HIS A 26 -12.61 18.82 -6.99
C HIS A 26 -13.85 18.53 -6.14
N ALA A 27 -13.75 17.70 -5.09
CA ALA A 27 -14.92 17.39 -4.28
C ALA A 27 -15.45 18.65 -3.58
N ARG A 28 -16.75 18.91 -3.74
CA ARG A 28 -17.43 20.05 -3.11
C ARG A 28 -17.70 19.83 -1.61
N ARG A 29 -17.83 18.57 -1.17
CA ARG A 29 -18.10 18.22 0.22
C ARG A 29 -16.82 17.77 0.90
N GLY A 30 -16.54 18.32 2.08
CA GLY A 30 -15.34 18.00 2.87
C GLY A 30 -15.24 16.52 3.23
N TRP A 31 -16.37 15.82 3.39
CA TRP A 31 -16.41 14.39 3.66
C TRP A 31 -15.65 13.55 2.61
N TYR A 32 -15.90 13.77 1.31
CA TYR A 32 -15.20 13.04 0.26
C TYR A 32 -13.70 13.35 0.21
N ARG A 33 -13.30 14.58 0.54
CA ARG A 33 -11.88 14.94 0.68
C ARG A 33 -11.24 14.17 1.85
N ALA A 34 -11.93 14.07 2.98
CA ALA A 34 -11.46 13.31 4.13
C ALA A 34 -11.29 11.81 3.80
N ILE A 35 -12.25 11.22 3.08
CA ILE A 35 -12.11 9.83 2.60
C ILE A 35 -10.91 9.69 1.66
N ALA A 36 -10.70 10.61 0.72
CA ALA A 36 -9.55 10.56 -0.18
C ALA A 36 -8.20 10.68 0.57
N HIS A 37 -8.12 11.56 1.58
CA HIS A 37 -6.94 11.65 2.45
C HIS A 37 -6.70 10.36 3.23
N PHE A 38 -7.76 9.79 3.82
CA PHE A 38 -7.68 8.52 4.54
C PHE A 38 -7.19 7.39 3.62
N THR A 39 -7.76 7.27 2.42
CA THR A 39 -7.35 6.26 1.44
C THR A 39 -5.89 6.41 1.02
N LEU A 40 -5.40 7.64 0.80
CA LEU A 40 -3.98 7.89 0.52
C LEU A 40 -3.07 7.44 1.67
N ALA A 41 -3.46 7.74 2.91
CA ALA A 41 -2.71 7.31 4.09
C ALA A 41 -2.69 5.78 4.21
N PHE A 42 -3.83 5.13 3.97
CA PHE A 42 -3.95 3.67 3.94
C PHE A 42 -3.02 3.04 2.90
N LEU A 43 -3.05 3.51 1.64
CA LEU A 43 -2.21 2.95 0.57
C LEU A 43 -0.72 3.06 0.90
N ARG A 44 -0.29 4.16 1.51
CA ARG A 44 1.10 4.35 1.97
C ARG A 44 1.45 3.37 3.09
N SER A 45 0.57 3.22 4.08
CA SER A 45 0.73 2.28 5.19
C SER A 45 0.85 0.85 4.69
N GLU A 46 -0.04 0.42 3.80
CA GLU A 46 -0.04 -0.96 3.28
C GLU A 46 1.19 -1.25 2.42
N ARG A 47 1.66 -0.27 1.64
CA ARG A 47 2.89 -0.45 0.85
C ARG A 47 4.11 -0.63 1.75
N ALA A 48 4.19 0.11 2.85
CA ALA A 48 5.25 -0.07 3.84
C ALA A 48 5.15 -1.44 4.54
N HIS A 49 3.93 -1.84 4.93
CA HIS A 49 3.67 -3.11 5.63
C HIS A 49 3.91 -4.34 4.77
N LEU A 50 3.47 -4.32 3.51
CA LEU A 50 3.65 -5.43 2.57
C LEU A 50 5.07 -5.49 1.99
N GLY A 51 5.75 -4.35 1.87
CA GLY A 51 7.18 -4.28 1.50
C GLY A 51 8.10 -4.77 2.62
N GLY A 52 7.80 -4.47 3.89
CA GLY A 52 8.61 -4.87 5.04
C GLY A 52 8.56 -6.37 5.36
N ARG A 53 7.40 -7.01 5.18
CA ARG A 53 7.21 -8.45 5.53
C ARG A 53 7.96 -9.44 4.62
N HIS A 54 8.47 -9.01 3.47
CA HIS A 54 9.36 -9.84 2.64
C HIS A 54 10.82 -9.84 3.14
N ALA A 55 11.30 -8.79 3.81
CA ALA A 55 12.63 -8.80 4.42
C ALA A 55 12.71 -9.78 5.61
N GLU A 56 11.61 -9.93 6.35
CA GLU A 56 11.48 -10.89 7.46
C GLU A 56 11.36 -12.34 6.94
N GLY A 57 10.50 -12.56 5.93
CA GLY A 57 10.28 -13.88 5.33
C GLY A 57 11.50 -14.43 4.58
N ALA A 58 12.32 -13.56 3.97
CA ALA A 58 13.57 -13.97 3.33
C ALA A 58 14.69 -14.32 4.34
N ARG A 59 14.72 -13.71 5.53
CA ARG A 59 15.68 -14.05 6.59
C ARG A 59 15.42 -15.41 7.25
N LEU A 60 14.18 -15.88 7.23
CA LEU A 60 13.80 -17.18 7.81
C LEU A 60 14.17 -18.37 6.93
N CYS A 61 14.55 -18.15 5.67
CA CYS A 61 14.99 -19.19 4.74
C CYS A 61 16.51 -19.31 4.59
N GLU A 62 17.32 -18.58 5.38
CA GLU A 62 18.76 -18.84 5.42
C GLU A 62 19.00 -20.22 6.08
N PRO A 63 19.69 -21.16 5.41
CA PRO A 63 20.02 -22.43 6.04
C PRO A 63 20.91 -22.13 7.23
N VAL A 64 20.52 -22.61 8.41
CA VAL A 64 21.40 -22.62 9.57
C VAL A 64 22.67 -23.35 9.16
N GLN A 65 23.82 -22.68 9.19
CA GLN A 65 25.08 -23.36 8.92
C GLN A 65 25.32 -24.34 10.07
N SER A 66 25.09 -25.63 9.80
CA SER A 66 25.43 -26.70 10.71
C SER A 66 26.95 -26.71 10.91
N THR A 67 27.38 -26.36 12.12
CA THR A 67 28.72 -26.69 12.64
C THR A 67 28.56 -27.66 13.80
#